data_AF-A0A412MXK4-F1
#
_entry.id   AF-A0A412MXK4-F1
#
_cell.length_a   1.000
_cell.length_b   1.000
_cell.length_c   1.000
_cell.angle_alpha   90.00
_cell.angle_beta   90.00
_cell.angle_gamma   90.00
#
_symmetry.space_group_name_H-M   'P 1'
#
loop_
_entity.id
_entity.type
_entity.pdbx_description
1 polymer ?
#
loop_
_entity_poly.entity_id
_entity_poly.type
_entity_poly.pdbx_seq_one_letter_code
_entity_poly.pdbx_strand_id
1 'polypeptide(L)'
;MSKNRYSEEEAVQKPAGELLAKLGWDVQYCFDEEKLGLYGTLGRESYHDVLLRRDLESALTELNEWMDEADVAEAIKTLEHTFVGDSLLQINEAKYNMLRDGIPVRKLNADGTPRTELAQIFHFTIPFVSCSCVPCGSPALT
;
A
#
# COMPACT_ATOMS: atom_id res chain seq x y z
N MET A 1 -3.63 26.06 10.66
CA MET A 1 -2.49 26.69 11.36
C MET A 1 -2.22 28.09 10.81
N SER A 2 -1.47 28.97 11.51
CA SER A 2 -1.17 30.30 10.98
C SER A 2 -0.18 30.18 9.82
N LYS A 3 -0.52 30.75 8.66
CA LYS A 3 0.31 30.74 7.45
C LYS A 3 1.46 31.74 7.63
N ASN A 4 2.54 31.29 8.24
CA ASN A 4 3.81 32.02 8.33
C ASN A 4 4.77 31.45 7.28
N ARG A 5 5.47 32.30 6.53
CA ARG A 5 6.44 31.90 5.51
C ARG A 5 7.61 31.06 6.05
N TYR A 6 7.81 31.06 7.37
CA TYR A 6 8.81 30.27 8.09
C TYR A 6 8.22 29.06 8.83
N SER A 7 6.98 28.66 8.57
CA SER A 7 6.46 27.40 9.10
C SER A 7 7.16 26.22 8.42
N GLU A 8 7.22 25.08 9.11
CA GLU A 8 7.69 23.81 8.52
C GLU A 8 6.90 23.44 7.26
N GLU A 9 5.59 23.72 7.27
CA GLU A 9 4.70 23.52 6.12
C GLU A 9 5.21 24.27 4.87
N GLU A 10 5.52 25.56 4.99
CA GLU A 10 5.98 26.39 3.87
C GLU A 10 7.45 26.15 3.51
N ALA A 11 8.30 25.89 4.51
CA ALA A 11 9.75 25.78 4.30
C ALA A 11 10.23 24.37 3.91
N VAL A 12 9.47 23.33 4.26
CA VAL A 12 9.89 21.92 4.10
C VAL A 12 8.82 21.10 3.38
N GLN A 13 7.61 21.02 3.94
CA GLN A 13 6.59 20.09 3.44
C GLN A 13 6.13 20.43 2.01
N LYS A 14 5.81 21.70 1.74
CA LYS A 14 5.40 22.15 0.40
C LYS A 14 6.52 21.99 -0.64
N PRO A 15 7.74 22.49 -0.42
CA PRO A 15 8.84 22.27 -1.35
C PRO A 15 9.15 20.79 -1.63
N ALA A 16 9.08 19.93 -0.61
CA ALA A 16 9.28 18.49 -0.78
C ALA A 16 8.15 17.86 -1.62
N GLY A 17 6.90 18.21 -1.34
CA GLY A 17 5.75 17.76 -2.13
C GLY A 17 5.82 18.21 -3.59
N GLU A 18 6.17 19.47 -3.84
CA GLU A 18 6.36 19.99 -5.20
C GLU A 18 7.47 19.24 -5.96
N LEU A 19 8.56 18.87 -5.28
CA LEU A 19 9.63 18.07 -5.90
C LEU A 19 9.16 16.66 -6.22
N LEU A 20 8.44 16.00 -5.31
CA LEU A 20 7.88 14.66 -5.55
C LEU A 20 6.88 14.68 -6.71
N ALA A 21 6.01 15.69 -6.78
CA ALA A 21 5.07 15.87 -7.88
C ALA A 21 5.81 16.05 -9.23
N LYS A 22 6.91 16.81 -9.26
CA LYS A 22 7.76 16.95 -10.46
C LYS A 22 8.44 15.65 -10.88
N LEU A 23 8.63 14.71 -9.96
CA LEU A 23 9.14 13.36 -10.22
C LEU A 23 8.04 12.37 -10.60
N GLY A 24 6.80 12.84 -10.73
CA GLY A 24 5.65 12.04 -11.14
C GLY A 24 4.91 11.36 -9.99
N TRP A 25 5.23 11.64 -8.73
CA TRP A 25 4.48 11.07 -7.61
C TRP A 25 3.11 11.77 -7.46
N ASP A 26 2.06 10.99 -7.17
CA ASP A 26 0.82 11.54 -6.67
C ASP A 26 0.99 12.00 -5.21
N VAL A 27 0.84 13.30 -4.98
CA VAL A 27 1.09 13.94 -3.68
C VAL A 27 -0.22 14.44 -3.10
N GLN A 28 -0.58 13.92 -1.92
CA GLN A 28 -1.83 14.26 -1.22
C GLN A 28 -1.55 14.88 0.16
N TYR A 29 -2.05 16.11 0.41
CA TYR A 29 -1.89 16.80 1.70
C TYR A 29 -3.00 16.40 2.67
N CYS A 30 -2.79 15.30 3.40
CA CYS A 30 -3.88 14.64 4.12
C CYS A 30 -4.20 15.20 5.52
N PHE A 31 -3.42 16.18 6.03
CA PHE A 31 -3.65 16.69 7.39
C PHE A 31 -4.88 17.60 7.48
N ASP A 32 -5.04 18.51 6.52
CA ASP A 32 -6.15 19.48 6.51
C ASP A 32 -7.17 19.24 5.37
N GLU A 33 -6.78 18.53 4.30
CA GLU A 33 -7.57 18.44 3.06
C GLU A 33 -8.17 17.06 2.78
N GLU A 34 -7.79 16.04 3.57
CA GLU A 34 -8.33 14.70 3.37
C GLU A 34 -9.83 14.64 3.63
N LYS A 35 -10.54 13.95 2.74
CA LYS A 35 -11.92 13.52 2.98
C LYS A 35 -11.89 12.05 3.37
N LEU A 36 -12.26 11.74 4.62
CA LEU A 36 -12.44 10.37 5.09
C LEU A 36 -13.69 9.71 4.49
N GLY A 37 -13.67 8.40 4.42
CA GLY A 37 -14.71 7.51 3.89
C GLY A 37 -14.18 6.61 2.78
N LEU A 38 -14.89 5.52 2.49
CA LEU A 38 -14.54 4.53 1.46
C LEU A 38 -14.25 5.16 0.08
N TYR A 39 -15.03 6.18 -0.29
CA TYR A 39 -14.88 6.94 -1.54
C TYR A 39 -14.19 8.30 -1.33
N GLY A 40 -13.54 8.47 -0.18
CA GLY A 40 -12.73 9.63 0.17
C GLY A 40 -11.39 9.64 -0.56
N THR A 41 -10.51 10.58 -0.17
CA THR A 41 -9.23 10.81 -0.85
C THR A 41 -8.40 9.52 -0.92
N LEU A 42 -8.12 8.92 0.24
CA LEU A 42 -7.31 7.69 0.35
C LEU A 42 -8.12 6.45 0.75
N GLY A 43 -9.46 6.56 0.80
CA GLY A 43 -10.32 5.45 1.21
C GLY A 43 -10.26 5.09 2.70
N ARG A 44 -9.55 5.89 3.52
CA ARG A 44 -9.50 5.69 4.99
C ARG A 44 -10.80 6.09 5.64
N GLU A 45 -11.22 5.34 6.65
CA GLU A 45 -12.37 5.72 7.48
C GLU A 45 -11.93 6.50 8.72
N SER A 46 -10.67 6.34 9.12
CA SER A 46 -10.08 6.97 10.30
C SER A 46 -8.63 7.40 10.07
N TYR A 47 -8.20 8.48 10.72
CA TYR A 47 -6.78 8.87 10.76
C TYR A 47 -5.90 7.87 11.54
N HIS A 48 -6.50 6.92 12.25
CA HIS A 48 -5.78 5.81 12.88
C HIS A 48 -5.48 4.66 11.90
N ASP A 49 -6.08 4.65 10.71
CA ASP A 49 -5.85 3.62 9.72
C ASP A 49 -4.44 3.78 9.14
N VAL A 50 -3.59 2.80 9.39
CA VAL A 50 -2.21 2.78 8.89
C VAL A 50 -2.15 2.17 7.48
N LEU A 51 -3.10 1.31 7.13
CA LEU A 51 -3.20 0.68 5.82
C LEU A 51 -4.21 1.41 4.94
N LEU A 52 -3.80 1.76 3.72
CA LEU A 52 -4.71 2.22 2.67
C LEU A 52 -5.37 1.00 2.02
N ARG A 53 -6.43 0.48 2.67
CA ARG A 53 -7.04 -0.80 2.29
C ARG A 53 -7.48 -0.88 0.83
N ARG A 54 -8.11 0.18 0.31
CA ARG A 54 -8.53 0.28 -1.10
C ARG A 54 -7.36 0.07 -2.07
N ASP A 55 -6.23 0.72 -1.78
CA ASP A 55 -5.06 0.69 -2.65
C ASP A 55 -4.33 -0.67 -2.49
N LEU A 56 -4.32 -1.23 -1.29
CA LEU A 56 -3.81 -2.58 -1.02
C LEU A 56 -4.61 -3.68 -1.73
N GLU A 57 -5.94 -3.61 -1.71
CA GLU A 57 -6.84 -4.52 -2.45
C GLU A 57 -6.57 -4.46 -3.95
N SER A 58 -6.44 -3.25 -4.49
CA SER A 58 -6.12 -3.03 -5.91
C SER A 58 -4.77 -3.64 -6.27
N ALA A 59 -3.72 -3.37 -5.48
CA ALA A 59 -2.38 -3.92 -5.72
C ALA A 59 -2.33 -5.45 -5.63
N LEU A 60 -3.02 -6.05 -4.65
CA LEU A 60 -3.11 -7.51 -4.52
C LEU A 60 -3.80 -8.13 -5.73
N THR A 61 -4.89 -7.53 -6.21
CA THR A 61 -5.64 -8.03 -7.36
C THR A 61 -4.84 -7.90 -8.66
N GLU A 62 -4.18 -6.76 -8.86
CA GLU A 62 -3.39 -6.47 -10.07
C GLU A 62 -2.13 -7.35 -10.18
N LEU A 63 -1.45 -7.60 -9.07
CA LEU A 63 -0.19 -8.35 -9.07
C LEU A 63 -0.37 -9.87 -8.96
N ASN A 64 -1.56 -10.34 -8.60
CA ASN A 64 -1.83 -11.76 -8.35
C ASN A 64 -3.10 -12.23 -9.06
N GLU A 65 -3.03 -12.45 -10.38
CA GLU A 65 -4.16 -12.90 -11.21
C GLU A 65 -4.83 -14.22 -10.73
N TRP A 66 -4.18 -14.96 -9.84
CA TRP A 66 -4.68 -16.22 -9.27
C TRP A 66 -5.59 -16.04 -8.04
N MET A 67 -5.68 -14.83 -7.49
CA MET A 67 -6.45 -14.52 -6.28
C MET A 67 -7.91 -14.19 -6.61
N ASP A 68 -8.82 -14.71 -5.80
CA ASP A 68 -10.21 -14.22 -5.75
C ASP A 68 -10.43 -13.25 -4.58
N GLU A 69 -11.64 -12.70 -4.46
CA GLU A 69 -12.00 -11.76 -3.39
C GLU A 69 -11.78 -12.34 -1.98
N ALA A 70 -11.96 -13.64 -1.80
CA ALA A 70 -11.74 -14.30 -0.51
C ALA A 70 -10.24 -14.42 -0.20
N ASP A 71 -9.41 -14.74 -1.20
CA ASP A 71 -7.96 -14.76 -1.07
C ASP A 71 -7.41 -13.36 -0.72
N VAL A 72 -7.93 -12.29 -1.35
CA VAL A 72 -7.53 -10.91 -1.05
C VAL A 72 -7.89 -10.54 0.39
N ALA A 73 -9.10 -10.87 0.83
CA ALA A 73 -9.52 -10.65 2.22
C ALA A 73 -8.66 -11.44 3.22
N GLU A 74 -8.27 -12.68 2.91
CA GLU A 74 -7.36 -13.48 3.73
C GLU A 74 -5.96 -12.87 3.81
N ALA A 75 -5.43 -12.39 2.69
CA ALA A 75 -4.13 -11.73 2.63
C ALA A 75 -4.10 -10.47 3.51
N ILE A 76 -5.11 -9.60 3.39
CA ILE A 76 -5.21 -8.38 4.21
C ILE A 76 -5.32 -8.75 5.69
N LYS A 77 -6.16 -9.71 6.04
CA LYS A 77 -6.30 -10.19 7.42
C LYS A 77 -4.98 -10.73 7.98
N THR A 78 -4.21 -11.44 7.15
CA THR A 78 -2.88 -11.96 7.52
C THR A 78 -1.87 -10.83 7.72
N LEU A 79 -1.90 -9.82 6.85
CA LEU A 79 -1.06 -8.62 6.98
C LEU A 79 -1.45 -7.76 8.19
N GLU A 80 -2.70 -7.76 8.63
CA GLU A 80 -3.13 -7.03 9.84
C GLU A 80 -2.87 -7.80 11.13
N HIS A 81 -2.91 -9.13 11.07
CA HIS A 81 -2.81 -10.00 12.24
C HIS A 81 -1.48 -9.79 12.98
N THR A 82 -1.57 -9.60 14.29
CA THR A 82 -0.42 -9.47 15.19
C THR A 82 -0.69 -10.30 16.43
N PHE A 83 0.27 -11.15 16.82
CA PHE A 83 0.12 -11.94 18.03
C PHE A 83 0.57 -11.14 19.26
N VAL A 84 -0.24 -11.12 20.32
CA VAL A 84 0.01 -10.31 21.52
C VAL A 84 1.31 -10.69 22.24
N GLY A 85 1.77 -11.94 22.07
CA GLY A 85 3.03 -12.41 22.66
C GLY A 85 4.29 -12.03 21.87
N ASP A 86 4.15 -11.51 20.64
CA ASP A 86 5.30 -11.11 19.83
C ASP A 86 5.84 -9.76 20.30
N SER A 87 7.17 -9.63 20.31
CA SER A 87 7.83 -8.34 20.48
C SER A 87 7.65 -7.47 19.23
N LEU A 88 7.79 -6.15 19.39
CA LEU A 88 7.75 -5.20 18.27
C LEU A 88 8.75 -5.55 17.16
N LEU A 89 9.93 -6.09 17.51
CA LEU A 89 10.93 -6.50 16.52
C LEU A 89 10.43 -7.70 15.70
N GLN A 90 9.85 -8.72 16.35
CA GLN A 90 9.30 -9.89 15.67
C GLN A 90 8.12 -9.51 14.77
N ILE A 91 7.26 -8.60 15.23
CA ILE A 91 6.14 -8.07 14.44
C ILE A 91 6.69 -7.35 13.21
N ASN A 92 7.62 -6.41 13.39
CA ASN A 92 8.21 -5.67 12.29
C ASN A 92 8.93 -6.57 11.28
N GLU A 93 9.67 -7.57 11.76
CA GLU A 93 10.34 -8.55 10.88
C GLU A 93 9.31 -9.36 10.08
N ALA A 94 8.23 -9.83 10.70
CA ALA A 94 7.17 -10.56 10.02
C ALA A 94 6.48 -9.68 8.96
N LYS A 95 6.13 -8.42 9.28
CA LYS A 95 5.54 -7.50 8.31
C LYS A 95 6.51 -7.17 7.18
N TYR A 96 7.78 -6.94 7.48
CA TYR A 96 8.80 -6.70 6.46
C TYR A 96 8.93 -7.87 5.49
N ASN A 97 8.97 -9.11 5.99
CA ASN A 97 9.03 -10.30 5.13
C ASN A 97 7.76 -10.43 4.27
N MET A 98 6.57 -10.16 4.82
CA MET A 98 5.32 -10.15 4.03
C MET A 98 5.32 -9.10 2.92
N LEU A 99 5.82 -7.89 3.19
CA LEU A 99 5.90 -6.83 2.20
C LEU A 99 6.97 -7.12 1.12
N ARG A 100 8.09 -7.74 1.49
CA ARG A 100 9.21 -8.04 0.58
C ARG A 100 8.96 -9.28 -0.27
N ASP A 101 8.57 -10.38 0.37
CA ASP A 101 8.52 -11.71 -0.24
C ASP A 101 7.09 -12.16 -0.59
N GLY A 102 6.08 -11.47 -0.04
CA GLY A 102 4.66 -11.75 -0.24
C GLY A 102 3.96 -12.25 1.02
N ILE A 103 2.65 -12.01 1.07
CA ILE A 103 1.78 -12.44 2.16
C ILE A 103 1.41 -13.92 1.96
N PRO A 104 1.59 -14.79 2.97
CA PRO A 104 1.17 -16.18 2.86
C PRO A 104 -0.36 -16.30 2.90
N VAL A 105 -0.93 -16.89 1.85
CA VAL A 105 -2.37 -17.20 1.70
C VAL A 105 -2.53 -18.71 1.60
N ARG A 106 -3.43 -19.31 2.40
CA ARG A 106 -3.66 -20.75 2.41
C ARG A 106 -4.71 -21.13 1.38
N LYS A 107 -4.33 -21.97 0.41
CA LYS A 107 -5.24 -22.56 -0.57
C LYS A 107 -5.33 -24.07 -0.42
N LEU A 108 -6.39 -24.66 -0.96
CA LEU A 108 -6.51 -26.10 -1.15
C LEU A 108 -6.24 -26.43 -2.61
N ASN A 109 -5.43 -27.46 -2.83
CA ASN A 109 -5.28 -28.08 -4.14
C ASN A 109 -6.56 -28.84 -4.53
N ALA A 110 -6.65 -29.24 -5.80
CA ALA A 110 -7.78 -30.03 -6.30
C ALA A 110 -7.94 -31.39 -5.58
N ASP A 111 -6.87 -31.91 -4.98
CA ASP A 111 -6.85 -33.13 -4.17
C ASP A 111 -7.21 -32.91 -2.68
N GLY A 112 -7.50 -31.66 -2.29
CA GLY A 112 -7.83 -31.27 -0.92
C GLY A 112 -6.62 -31.03 -0.01
N THR A 113 -5.39 -31.11 -0.53
CA THR A 113 -4.19 -30.83 0.26
C THR A 113 -3.97 -29.32 0.44
N PRO A 114 -3.55 -28.84 1.64
CA PRO A 114 -3.27 -27.44 1.85
C PRO A 114 -1.94 -27.04 1.17
N ARG A 115 -1.94 -25.87 0.56
CA ARG A 115 -0.79 -25.22 -0.08
C ARG A 115 -0.77 -23.75 0.35
N THR A 116 0.42 -23.18 0.49
CA THR A 116 0.59 -21.76 0.77
C THR A 116 1.11 -21.08 -0.48
N GLU A 117 0.41 -20.04 -0.93
CA GLU A 117 0.86 -19.14 -1.98
C GLU A 117 1.29 -17.81 -1.37
N LEU A 118 2.19 -17.10 -2.05
CA LEU A 118 2.72 -15.81 -1.58
C LEU A 118 2.16 -14.69 -2.45
N ALA A 119 1.17 -13.98 -1.90
CA ALA A 119 0.55 -12.83 -2.56
C ALA A 119 1.50 -11.62 -2.55
N GLN A 120 1.85 -11.13 -3.73
CA GLN A 120 2.76 -10.00 -3.91
C GLN A 120 2.02 -8.67 -3.76
N ILE A 121 2.61 -7.71 -3.05
CA ILE A 121 2.11 -6.32 -2.99
C ILE A 121 3.00 -5.37 -3.81
N PHE A 122 4.28 -5.72 -3.97
CA PHE A 122 5.25 -4.94 -4.73
C PHE A 122 5.94 -5.82 -5.75
N HIS A 123 6.20 -5.27 -6.94
CA HIS A 123 6.93 -5.95 -8.00
C HIS A 123 8.40 -5.49 -8.04
N PHE A 124 9.22 -5.94 -7.08
CA PHE A 124 10.62 -5.47 -6.94
C PHE A 124 11.51 -5.69 -8.17
N THR A 125 11.23 -6.71 -9.00
CA THR A 125 12.04 -7.01 -10.19
C THR A 125 11.76 -6.07 -11.37
N ILE A 126 10.57 -5.48 -11.43
CA ILE A 126 10.13 -4.55 -12.49
C ILE A 126 9.43 -3.38 -11.78
N PRO A 127 10.21 -2.41 -11.27
CA PRO A 127 9.71 -1.40 -10.34
C PRO A 127 8.66 -0.46 -10.95
N PHE A 128 8.57 -0.39 -12.29
CA PHE A 128 7.60 0.45 -12.99
C PHE A 128 6.17 -0.09 -12.93
N VAL A 129 5.95 -1.38 -12.64
CA VAL A 129 4.61 -2.00 -12.65
C VAL A 129 3.89 -1.83 -11.31
N SER A 130 4.62 -1.65 -10.21
CA SER A 130 4.06 -1.50 -8.86
C SER A 130 3.59 -0.08 -8.51
N CYS A 131 3.75 0.88 -9.43
CA CYS A 131 3.36 2.27 -9.19
C CYS A 131 2.06 2.59 -9.93
N SER A 132 0.91 2.37 -9.28
CA SER A 132 -0.33 3.05 -9.66
C SER A 132 -0.29 4.55 -9.32
N CYS A 133 0.58 4.96 -8.39
CA CYS A 133 0.72 6.35 -7.92
C CYS A 133 1.76 7.20 -8.69
N VAL A 134 2.43 6.63 -9.70
CA VAL A 134 3.25 7.39 -10.65
C VAL A 134 2.67 7.08 -12.02
N PRO A 135 2.09 8.04 -12.76
CA PRO A 135 1.75 7.80 -14.15
C PRO A 135 3.08 7.56 -14.87
N CYS A 136 3.41 6.29 -15.10
CA CYS A 136 4.50 5.90 -15.97
C CYS A 136 4.17 6.52 -17.33
N GLY A 137 4.87 7.61 -17.65
CA GLY A 137 4.77 8.24 -18.95
C GLY A 137 5.03 7.18 -20.01
N SER A 138 3.99 6.86 -20.78
CA SER A 138 4.13 6.06 -21.99
C SER A 138 5.26 6.65 -22.83
N PRO A 139 6.28 5.88 -23.25
CA PRO A 139 7.15 6.36 -24.29
C PRO A 139 6.28 6.44 -25.54
N ALA A 140 5.89 7.65 -25.91
CA ALA A 140 5.21 7.91 -27.16
C ALA A 140 6.09 7.36 -28.30
N LEU A 141 5.70 6.21 -28.84
CA LEU A 141 6.17 5.72 -30.11
C LEU A 141 5.47 6.53 -31.19
N THR A 142 6.13 7.59 -31.65
CA THR A 142 5.96 8.21 -32.97
C THR A 142 7.29 8.73 -33.45
#